data_AF-A0A7J0C6A1-F1
#
_entry.id   AF-A0A7J0C6A1-F1
#
_cell.length_a   1.000
_cell.length_b   1.000
_cell.length_c   1.000
_cell.angle_alpha   90.00
_cell.angle_beta   90.00
_cell.angle_gamma   90.00
#
_symmetry.space_group_name_H-M   'P 1'
#
loop_
_entity.id
_entity.type
_entity.pdbx_description
1 polymer ?
#
loop_
_entity_poly.entity_id
_entity_poly.type
_entity_poly.pdbx_seq_one_letter_code
_entity_poly.pdbx_strand_id
1 'polypeptide(L)'
;MLAALITFPLTWGWFTFTSANGSGPGYEMRVWGFEVLGFDALNIVGLLMFHGLDIAAVLVIPGASYFLWRRMRDRGAGTGQRFAYDLVPLIALIVISVTGLLLTFSSVFLHGGGYQFLAILHMVSVVFTLIYIPFGKFFHIVQRPAAVGMQLFKYTGRKDDQVFVCRRCAEPVDTAPYVENLRATMRDLRLGFDAWAEYCPRCKRVLRGSAYLSQVKKGFK
;
A
#
# COMPACT_ATOMS: atom_id res chain seq x y z
N MET A 1 -0.99 0.95 -11.50
CA MET A 1 -0.43 -0.42 -11.66
C MET A 1 0.67 -0.44 -12.71
N LEU A 2 0.44 0.10 -13.91
CA LEU A 2 1.47 0.23 -14.97
C LEU A 2 2.79 0.83 -14.47
N ALA A 3 2.76 2.00 -13.84
CA ALA A 3 3.97 2.63 -13.29
C ALA A 3 4.74 1.71 -12.32
N ALA A 4 4.04 0.99 -11.45
CA ALA A 4 4.67 0.07 -10.49
C ALA A 4 5.31 -1.15 -11.18
N LEU A 5 4.67 -1.69 -12.22
CA LEU A 5 5.22 -2.79 -13.02
C LEU A 5 6.52 -2.41 -13.73
N ILE A 6 6.71 -1.13 -14.03
CA ILE A 6 7.94 -0.63 -14.65
C ILE A 6 8.97 -0.27 -13.59
N THR A 7 8.60 0.50 -12.56
CA THR A 7 9.56 1.04 -11.58
C THR A 7 10.12 0.00 -10.63
N PHE A 8 9.32 -0.94 -10.13
CA PHE A 8 9.83 -1.94 -9.17
C PHE A 8 10.94 -2.82 -9.74
N PRO A 9 10.78 -3.43 -10.93
CA PRO A 9 11.87 -4.19 -11.53
C PRO A 9 13.11 -3.34 -11.83
N LEU A 10 12.93 -2.09 -12.26
CA LEU A 10 14.03 -1.16 -12.52
C LEU A 10 14.82 -0.81 -11.25
N THR A 11 14.14 -0.46 -10.16
CA THR A 11 14.83 -0.11 -8.90
C THR A 11 15.50 -1.31 -8.24
N TRP A 12 14.95 -2.51 -8.45
CA TRP A 12 15.55 -3.76 -7.97
C TRP A 12 16.64 -4.33 -8.90
N GLY A 13 16.91 -3.65 -10.03
CA GLY A 13 17.92 -4.07 -11.00
C GLY A 13 17.59 -5.36 -11.75
N TRP A 14 16.31 -5.74 -11.84
CA TRP A 14 15.88 -6.93 -12.58
C TRP A 14 16.11 -6.77 -14.07
N PHE A 15 15.90 -5.56 -14.60
CA PHE A 15 16.31 -5.21 -15.95
C PHE A 15 16.98 -3.84 -16.01
N THR A 16 17.83 -3.65 -17.00
CA THR A 16 18.63 -2.43 -17.24
C THR A 16 18.63 -2.11 -18.73
N PHE A 17 18.78 -0.82 -19.06
CA PHE A 17 19.00 -0.37 -20.43
C PHE A 17 20.45 0.04 -20.59
N THR A 18 21.14 -0.58 -21.52
CA THR A 18 22.53 -0.23 -21.87
C THR A 18 22.56 0.27 -23.31
N SER A 19 23.36 1.29 -23.57
CA SER A 19 23.62 1.73 -24.93
C SER A 19 24.43 0.64 -25.65
N ALA A 20 23.91 0.15 -26.78
CA ALA A 20 24.57 -0.89 -27.57
C ALA A 20 25.83 -0.33 -28.25
N ASN A 21 25.75 0.92 -28.72
CA ASN A 21 26.85 1.65 -29.37
C ASN A 21 26.98 3.03 -28.73
N GLY A 22 28.18 3.40 -28.25
CA GLY A 22 28.44 4.63 -27.50
C GLY A 22 28.09 5.97 -28.17
N SER A 23 27.61 5.95 -29.42
CA SER A 23 27.18 7.12 -30.20
C SER A 23 25.91 6.89 -31.04
N GLY A 24 25.26 5.71 -30.95
CA GLY A 24 24.08 5.37 -31.75
C GLY A 24 22.78 5.32 -30.93
N PRO A 25 21.60 5.38 -31.58
CA PRO A 25 20.30 5.33 -30.90
C PRO A 25 19.89 3.90 -30.46
N GLY A 26 20.78 2.92 -30.63
CA GLY A 26 20.55 1.52 -30.26
C GLY A 26 20.72 1.29 -28.75
N TYR A 27 19.70 0.71 -28.13
CA TYR A 27 19.68 0.29 -26.73
C TYR A 27 19.39 -1.20 -26.61
N GLU A 28 20.03 -1.83 -25.63
CA GLU A 28 19.80 -3.21 -25.25
C GLU A 28 19.09 -3.23 -23.89
N MET A 29 17.97 -3.95 -23.83
CA MET A 29 17.36 -4.34 -22.56
C MET A 29 18.04 -5.62 -22.06
N ARG A 30 18.66 -5.52 -20.90
CA ARG A 30 19.33 -6.65 -20.23
C ARG A 30 18.57 -7.05 -18.97
N VAL A 31 18.25 -8.33 -18.84
CA VAL A 31 17.62 -8.90 -17.63
C VAL A 31 18.68 -9.71 -16.89
N TRP A 32 18.99 -9.33 -15.65
CA TRP A 32 20.07 -9.91 -14.86
C TRP A 32 21.41 -10.05 -15.60
N GLY A 33 21.72 -9.08 -16.47
CA GLY A 33 22.97 -9.03 -17.25
C GLY A 33 22.93 -9.76 -18.60
N PHE A 34 21.89 -10.55 -18.89
CA PHE A 34 21.71 -11.18 -20.19
C PHE A 34 20.95 -10.26 -21.14
N GLU A 35 21.45 -10.11 -22.36
CA GLU A 35 20.75 -9.39 -23.43
C GLU A 35 19.48 -10.15 -23.82
N VAL A 36 18.34 -9.49 -23.71
CA VAL A 36 17.03 -10.06 -24.07
C VAL A 36 16.51 -9.42 -25.35
N LEU A 37 16.70 -8.12 -25.51
CA LEU A 37 16.10 -7.38 -26.62
C LEU A 37 16.91 -6.13 -26.97
N GLY A 38 17.39 -6.05 -28.21
CA GLY A 38 17.93 -4.82 -28.80
C GLY A 38 16.83 -4.03 -29.50
N PHE A 39 16.76 -2.72 -29.24
CA PHE A 39 15.78 -1.82 -29.86
C PHE A 39 16.38 -0.44 -30.15
N ASP A 40 15.85 0.24 -31.16
CA ASP A 40 16.19 1.64 -31.45
C ASP A 40 15.28 2.56 -30.61
N ALA A 41 15.88 3.54 -29.93
CA ALA A 41 15.15 4.54 -29.15
C ALA A 41 14.17 5.37 -29.97
N LEU A 42 14.42 5.54 -31.28
CA LEU A 42 13.58 6.32 -32.18
C LEU A 42 12.36 5.54 -32.69
N ASN A 43 12.35 4.21 -32.56
CA ASN A 43 11.21 3.39 -32.95
C ASN A 43 10.07 3.48 -31.93
N ILE A 44 8.84 3.20 -32.37
CA ILE A 44 7.63 3.24 -31.53
C ILE A 44 7.80 2.42 -30.24
N VAL A 45 8.46 1.26 -30.33
CA VAL A 45 8.75 0.41 -29.16
C VAL A 45 9.73 1.08 -28.20
N GLY A 46 10.80 1.70 -28.72
CA GLY A 46 11.75 2.44 -27.91
C GLY A 46 11.12 3.66 -27.24
N LEU A 47 10.32 4.42 -27.98
CA LEU A 47 9.55 5.54 -27.45
C LEU A 47 8.62 5.10 -26.31
N LEU A 48 7.89 3.99 -26.48
CA LEU A 48 7.03 3.43 -25.43
C LEU A 48 7.81 2.93 -24.20
N MET A 49 9.00 2.35 -24.40
CA MET A 49 9.85 1.91 -23.29
C MET A 49 10.42 3.08 -22.49
N PHE A 50 10.93 4.12 -23.17
CA PHE A 50 11.50 5.29 -22.51
C PHE A 50 10.44 6.23 -21.91
N HIS A 51 9.29 6.38 -22.57
CA HIS A 51 8.19 7.23 -22.11
C HIS A 51 7.05 6.46 -21.43
N GLY A 52 7.27 5.20 -21.06
CA GLY A 52 6.25 4.38 -20.39
C GLY A 52 5.78 4.97 -19.07
N LEU A 53 6.68 5.64 -18.32
CA LEU A 53 6.32 6.36 -17.10
C LEU A 53 5.54 7.64 -17.39
N ASP A 54 5.84 8.35 -18.48
CA ASP A 54 5.10 9.55 -18.87
C ASP A 54 3.66 9.21 -19.24
N ILE A 55 3.45 8.14 -19.99
CA ILE A 55 2.11 7.63 -20.32
C ILE A 55 1.35 7.26 -19.04
N ALA A 56 2.02 6.58 -18.10
CA ALA A 56 1.42 6.25 -16.82
C ALA A 56 1.03 7.52 -16.05
N ALA A 57 1.86 8.55 -16.04
CA ALA A 57 1.58 9.83 -15.38
C ALA A 57 0.38 10.54 -16.02
N VAL A 58 0.30 10.60 -17.35
CA VAL A 58 -0.82 11.18 -18.10
C VAL A 58 -2.14 10.47 -17.80
N LEU A 59 -2.13 9.16 -17.55
CA LEU A 59 -3.33 8.41 -17.14
C LEU A 59 -3.67 8.61 -15.66
N VAL A 60 -2.67 8.72 -14.79
CA VAL A 60 -2.86 8.86 -13.34
C VAL A 60 -3.43 10.22 -12.97
N ILE A 61 -2.96 11.31 -13.59
CA ILE A 61 -3.39 12.68 -13.28
C ILE A 61 -4.91 12.86 -13.39
N PRO A 62 -5.58 12.55 -14.53
CA PRO A 62 -7.02 12.75 -14.66
C PRO A 62 -7.80 11.80 -13.73
N GLY A 63 -7.36 10.55 -13.59
CA GLY A 63 -8.01 9.59 -12.69
C GLY A 63 -7.97 10.04 -11.23
N ALA A 64 -6.77 10.38 -10.73
CA ALA A 64 -6.58 10.86 -9.37
C ALA A 64 -7.30 12.20 -9.13
N SER A 65 -7.27 13.12 -10.11
CA SER A 65 -7.95 14.40 -10.02
C SER A 65 -9.47 14.25 -9.98
N TYR A 66 -10.03 13.35 -10.79
CA TYR A 66 -11.47 13.04 -10.77
C TYR A 66 -11.90 12.45 -9.42
N PHE A 67 -11.15 11.48 -8.89
CA PHE A 67 -11.43 10.91 -7.57
C PHE A 67 -11.32 11.94 -6.45
N LEU A 68 -10.31 12.82 -6.52
CA LEU A 68 -10.12 13.91 -5.58
C LEU A 68 -11.29 14.89 -5.63
N TRP A 69 -11.70 15.31 -6.82
CA TRP A 69 -12.84 16.20 -7.02
C TRP A 69 -14.15 15.60 -6.51
N ARG A 70 -14.42 14.33 -6.84
CA ARG A 70 -15.59 13.60 -6.33
C ARG A 70 -15.61 13.53 -4.80
N ARG A 71 -14.46 13.22 -4.18
CA ARG A 71 -14.32 13.14 -2.72
C ARG A 71 -14.57 14.49 -2.04
N MET A 72 -14.16 15.61 -2.64
CA MET A 72 -14.40 16.95 -2.10
C MET A 72 -15.85 17.41 -2.23
N ARG A 73 -16.59 16.92 -3.23
CA ARG A 73 -18.00 17.27 -3.47
C ARG A 73 -18.94 16.56 -2.49
N ASP A 74 -18.64 15.32 -2.12
CA ASP A 74 -19.44 14.50 -1.19
C ASP A 74 -19.22 14.91 0.28
N ARG A 75 -19.76 16.08 0.66
CA ARG A 75 -19.66 16.67 2.02
C ARG A 75 -20.53 16.00 3.11
N GLY A 76 -21.21 14.90 2.81
CA GLY A 76 -22.20 14.25 3.69
C GLY A 76 -21.66 13.36 4.83
N ALA A 77 -20.35 13.17 4.96
CA ALA A 77 -19.74 12.27 5.97
C ALA A 77 -18.76 12.99 6.93
N GLY A 78 -19.04 14.26 7.23
CA GLY A 78 -18.12 15.18 7.92
C GLY A 78 -17.91 14.98 9.43
N THR A 79 -18.47 13.96 10.07
CA THR A 79 -18.46 13.84 11.54
C THR A 79 -17.72 12.61 12.09
N GLY A 80 -16.76 12.06 11.35
CA GLY A 80 -15.87 11.03 11.92
C GLY A 80 -14.77 10.44 11.04
N GLN A 81 -14.62 10.86 9.78
CA GLN A 81 -13.64 10.26 8.88
C GLN A 81 -12.30 11.00 8.87
N ARG A 82 -11.23 10.19 8.86
CA ARG A 82 -9.82 10.59 8.73
C ARG A 82 -9.55 11.21 7.35
N PHE A 83 -10.04 12.44 7.12
CA PHE A 83 -9.93 13.18 5.86
C PHE A 83 -8.51 13.20 5.29
N ALA A 84 -7.51 13.44 6.15
CA ALA A 84 -6.09 13.41 5.77
C ALA A 84 -5.64 12.04 5.23
N TYR A 85 -6.11 10.94 5.81
CA TYR A 85 -5.66 9.60 5.43
C TYR A 85 -6.15 9.16 4.04
N ASP A 86 -7.30 9.65 3.59
CA ASP A 86 -7.84 9.36 2.26
C ASP A 86 -7.36 10.37 1.19
N LEU A 87 -7.12 11.64 1.56
CA LEU A 87 -6.81 12.72 0.61
C LEU A 87 -5.31 12.81 0.27
N VAL A 88 -4.45 12.71 1.28
CA VAL A 88 -2.99 12.80 1.14
C VAL A 88 -2.45 11.85 0.06
N PRO A 89 -2.86 10.56 0.00
CA PRO A 89 -2.34 9.67 -1.02
C PRO A 89 -2.76 10.05 -2.46
N LEU A 90 -3.95 10.61 -2.66
CA LEU A 90 -4.41 11.09 -3.98
C LEU A 90 -3.60 12.32 -4.43
N ILE A 91 -3.37 13.27 -3.52
CA ILE A 91 -2.56 14.46 -3.79
C ILE A 91 -1.11 14.07 -4.09
N ALA A 92 -0.54 13.18 -3.29
CA ALA A 92 0.82 12.67 -3.50
C ALA A 92 1.02 12.05 -4.89
N LEU A 93 0.06 11.24 -5.35
CA LEU A 93 0.09 10.67 -6.70
C LEU A 93 0.10 11.75 -7.78
N ILE A 94 -0.76 12.77 -7.66
CA ILE A 94 -0.80 13.89 -8.61
C ILE A 94 0.54 14.63 -8.60
N VAL A 95 1.08 14.96 -7.43
CA VAL A 95 2.36 15.68 -7.30
C VAL A 95 3.50 14.90 -7.95
N ILE A 96 3.64 13.59 -7.65
CA ILE A 96 4.69 12.76 -8.25
C ILE A 96 4.51 12.69 -9.78
N SER A 97 3.29 12.46 -10.28
CA SER A 97 3.04 12.37 -11.71
C SER A 97 3.30 13.67 -12.45
N VAL A 98 2.86 14.81 -11.89
CA VAL A 98 3.08 16.14 -12.48
C VAL A 98 4.58 16.46 -12.49
N THR A 99 5.25 16.30 -11.35
CA THR A 99 6.69 16.61 -11.24
C THR A 99 7.54 15.71 -12.12
N GLY A 100 7.16 14.44 -12.31
CA GLY A 100 7.79 13.53 -13.26
C GLY A 100 7.64 13.99 -14.71
N LEU A 101 6.43 14.38 -15.13
CA LEU A 101 6.20 14.93 -16.47
C LEU A 101 6.95 16.25 -16.70
N LEU A 102 7.08 17.08 -15.66
CA LEU A 102 7.85 18.32 -15.75
C LEU A 102 9.34 18.06 -15.99
N LEU A 103 9.90 16.92 -15.56
CA LEU A 103 11.28 16.56 -15.87
C LEU A 103 11.45 16.31 -17.37
N THR A 104 10.55 15.51 -17.95
CA THR A 104 10.53 15.24 -19.39
C THR A 104 10.29 16.52 -20.19
N PHE A 105 9.39 17.39 -19.73
CA PHE A 105 9.16 18.69 -20.34
C PHE A 105 10.42 19.58 -20.27
N SER A 106 11.09 19.62 -19.12
CA SER A 106 12.32 20.39 -18.94
C SER A 106 13.46 19.90 -19.84
N SER A 107 13.62 18.59 -19.99
CA SER A 107 14.66 18.02 -20.87
C SER A 107 14.38 18.28 -22.35
N VAL A 108 13.12 18.18 -22.79
CA VAL A 108 12.76 18.31 -24.21
C VAL A 108 12.61 19.77 -24.65
N PHE A 109 11.91 20.60 -23.87
CA PHE A 109 11.56 21.97 -24.28
C PHE A 109 12.50 23.04 -23.72
N LEU A 110 12.97 22.87 -22.48
CA LEU A 110 13.82 23.86 -21.80
C LEU A 110 15.32 23.54 -21.93
N HIS A 111 15.69 22.51 -22.71
CA HIS A 111 17.07 22.05 -22.86
C HIS A 111 17.76 21.82 -21.48
N GLY A 112 17.01 21.34 -20.50
CA GLY A 112 17.48 21.10 -19.12
C GLY A 112 17.37 22.30 -18.17
N GLY A 113 16.80 23.43 -18.60
CA GLY A 113 16.53 24.58 -17.74
C GLY A 113 15.71 24.19 -16.50
N GLY A 114 16.29 24.33 -15.31
CA GLY A 114 15.64 24.00 -14.03
C GLY A 114 15.53 22.51 -13.73
N TYR A 115 16.13 21.63 -14.54
CA TYR A 115 16.01 20.17 -14.40
C TYR A 115 16.45 19.68 -13.01
N GLN A 116 17.59 20.17 -12.51
CA GLN A 116 18.11 19.75 -11.20
C GLN A 116 17.15 20.11 -10.05
N PHE A 117 16.53 21.29 -10.10
CA PHE A 117 15.54 21.69 -9.10
C PHE A 117 14.29 20.81 -9.16
N LEU A 118 13.76 20.58 -10.36
CA LEU A 118 12.62 19.69 -10.57
C LEU A 118 12.93 18.25 -10.13
N ALA A 119 14.16 17.78 -10.35
CA ALA A 119 14.58 16.43 -10.00
C ALA A 119 14.61 16.25 -8.48
N ILE A 120 15.16 17.23 -7.76
CA ILE A 120 15.13 17.25 -6.29
C ILE A 120 13.68 17.29 -5.79
N LEU A 121 12.84 18.16 -6.35
CA LEU A 121 11.43 18.27 -5.97
C LEU A 121 10.70 16.93 -6.18
N HIS A 122 10.86 16.32 -7.35
CA HIS A 122 10.28 15.02 -7.65
C HIS A 122 10.77 13.94 -6.68
N MET A 123 12.09 13.83 -6.48
CA MET A 123 12.68 12.86 -5.55
C MET A 123 12.15 13.01 -4.13
N VAL A 124 12.10 14.24 -3.62
CA VAL A 124 11.54 14.55 -2.30
C VAL A 124 10.08 14.11 -2.22
N SER A 125 9.26 14.43 -3.23
CA SER A 125 7.86 14.01 -3.27
C SER A 125 7.68 12.49 -3.27
N VAL A 126 8.54 11.75 -3.98
CA VAL A 126 8.55 10.29 -4.01
C VAL A 126 8.94 9.72 -2.66
N VAL A 127 10.05 10.18 -2.07
CA VAL A 127 10.55 9.68 -0.78
C VAL A 127 9.52 9.90 0.33
N PHE A 128 8.94 11.09 0.44
CA PHE A 128 7.90 11.35 1.43
C PHE A 128 6.67 10.47 1.20
N THR A 129 6.29 10.22 -0.05
CA THR A 129 5.16 9.33 -0.36
C THR A 129 5.47 7.89 0.04
N LEU A 130 6.68 7.39 -0.23
CA LEU A 130 7.10 6.05 0.17
C LEU A 130 7.09 5.87 1.70
N ILE A 131 7.61 6.86 2.44
CA ILE A 131 7.57 6.89 3.92
C ILE A 131 6.12 6.86 4.42
N TYR A 132 5.19 7.49 3.70
CA TYR A 132 3.78 7.55 4.06
C TYR A 132 3.00 6.26 3.75
N ILE A 133 3.43 5.42 2.80
CA ILE A 133 2.74 4.18 2.40
C ILE A 133 2.30 3.29 3.59
N PRO A 134 3.17 2.92 4.56
CA PRO A 134 2.78 2.02 5.67
C PRO A 134 1.73 2.63 6.61
N PHE A 135 1.61 3.95 6.65
CA PHE A 135 0.66 4.66 7.50
C PHE A 135 -0.63 5.04 6.75
N GLY A 136 -0.62 4.96 5.42
CA GLY A 136 -1.74 5.32 4.57
C GLY A 136 -2.66 4.15 4.22
N LYS A 137 -3.71 4.46 3.45
CA LYS A 137 -4.63 3.48 2.86
C LYS A 137 -3.93 2.48 1.92
N PHE A 138 -2.79 2.85 1.34
CA PHE A 138 -2.01 1.98 0.46
C PHE A 138 -1.48 0.74 1.17
N PHE A 139 -1.35 0.73 2.50
CA PHE A 139 -0.95 -0.46 3.24
C PHE A 139 -1.93 -1.64 3.04
N HIS A 140 -3.21 -1.38 2.74
CA HIS A 140 -4.17 -2.44 2.42
C HIS A 140 -3.80 -3.26 1.18
N ILE A 141 -3.03 -2.69 0.23
CA ILE A 141 -2.56 -3.41 -0.95
C ILE A 141 -1.60 -4.54 -0.54
N VAL A 142 -0.80 -4.33 0.51
CA VAL A 142 0.12 -5.33 1.07
C VAL A 142 -0.59 -6.27 2.04
N GLN A 143 -1.53 -5.75 2.84
CA GLN A 143 -2.27 -6.56 3.82
C GLN A 143 -3.20 -7.60 3.18
N ARG A 144 -3.84 -7.28 2.04
CA ARG A 144 -4.81 -8.19 1.40
C ARG A 144 -4.19 -9.54 0.99
N PRO A 145 -3.02 -9.58 0.31
CA PRO A 145 -2.29 -10.83 0.10
C PRO A 145 -1.93 -11.54 1.41
N ALA A 146 -1.47 -10.82 2.43
CA ALA A 146 -1.14 -11.41 3.73
C ALA A 146 -2.36 -12.05 4.43
N ALA A 147 -3.55 -11.49 4.23
CA ALA A 147 -4.80 -12.03 4.79
C ALA A 147 -5.16 -13.40 4.20
N VAL A 148 -4.74 -13.71 2.97
CA VAL A 148 -4.92 -15.05 2.37
C VAL A 148 -4.15 -16.11 3.17
N GLY A 149 -2.93 -15.79 3.62
CA GLY A 149 -2.14 -16.67 4.49
C GLY A 149 -2.86 -16.98 5.80
N MET A 150 -3.50 -15.98 6.41
CA MET A 150 -4.30 -16.17 7.62
C MET A 150 -5.54 -17.06 7.40
N GLN A 151 -6.17 -16.98 6.23
CA GLN A 151 -7.28 -17.87 5.89
C GLN A 151 -6.82 -19.32 5.73
N LEU A 152 -5.66 -19.54 5.10
CA LEU A 152 -5.07 -20.87 4.96
C LEU A 152 -4.67 -21.48 6.32
N PHE A 153 -4.12 -20.67 7.22
CA PHE A 153 -3.80 -21.08 8.59
C PHE A 153 -5.05 -21.50 9.38
N LYS A 154 -6.16 -20.76 9.24
CA LYS A 154 -7.43 -21.15 9.88
C LYS A 154 -8.04 -22.40 9.24
N TYR A 155 -7.91 -22.57 7.93
CA TYR A 155 -8.42 -23.73 7.22
C TYR A 155 -7.73 -25.03 7.66
N THR A 156 -6.40 -25.01 7.79
CA THR A 156 -5.61 -26.15 8.29
C THR A 156 -5.96 -26.47 9.75
N GLY A 157 -5.98 -25.47 10.63
CA GLY A 157 -6.35 -25.69 12.03
C GLY A 157 -7.77 -26.22 12.26
N ARG A 158 -8.71 -25.98 11.33
CA ARG A 158 -10.07 -26.56 11.36
C ARG A 158 -10.11 -28.00 10.86
N LYS A 159 -9.21 -28.40 9.95
CA LYS A 159 -9.11 -29.79 9.50
C LYS A 159 -8.56 -30.71 10.57
N ASP A 160 -7.67 -30.21 11.41
CA ASP A 160 -7.09 -30.95 12.53
C ASP A 160 -8.00 -30.94 13.78
N ASP A 161 -9.26 -30.50 13.63
CA ASP A 161 -10.30 -30.40 14.67
C ASP A 161 -9.89 -29.60 15.92
N GLN A 162 -8.92 -28.70 15.79
CA GLN A 162 -8.41 -27.89 16.90
C GLN A 162 -9.28 -26.66 17.12
N VAL A 163 -10.57 -26.85 17.42
CA VAL A 163 -11.50 -25.74 17.70
C VAL A 163 -11.41 -25.34 19.17
N PHE A 164 -11.10 -24.06 19.42
CA PHE A 164 -11.10 -23.49 20.76
C PHE A 164 -12.51 -23.01 21.13
N VAL A 165 -12.98 -23.43 22.29
CA VAL A 165 -14.31 -23.07 22.82
C VAL A 165 -14.23 -21.91 23.80
N CYS A 166 -15.28 -21.10 23.83
CA CYS A 166 -15.35 -19.94 24.70
C CYS A 166 -15.39 -20.36 26.17
N ARG A 167 -14.50 -19.82 26.99
CA ARG A 167 -14.44 -20.13 28.44
C ARG A 167 -15.73 -19.84 29.22
N ARG A 168 -16.59 -18.94 28.72
CA ARG A 168 -17.85 -18.57 29.38
C ARG A 168 -19.08 -19.32 28.88
N CYS A 169 -19.19 -19.54 27.57
CA CYS A 169 -20.43 -20.06 26.96
C CYS A 169 -20.23 -21.32 26.13
N ALA A 170 -19.03 -21.91 26.12
CA ALA A 170 -18.64 -23.11 25.36
C ALA A 170 -18.82 -23.04 23.84
N GLU A 171 -19.34 -21.94 23.30
CA GLU A 171 -19.45 -21.70 21.86
C GLU A 171 -18.07 -21.65 21.18
N PRO A 172 -17.88 -22.23 19.97
CA PRO A 172 -16.65 -22.10 19.20
C PRO A 172 -16.23 -20.64 19.00
N VAL A 173 -14.96 -20.34 19.32
CA VAL A 173 -14.36 -19.01 19.15
C VAL A 173 -13.60 -18.94 17.83
N ASP A 174 -12.56 -19.77 17.69
CA ASP A 174 -11.72 -19.92 16.50
C ASP A 174 -10.83 -21.17 16.68
N THR A 175 -9.80 -21.37 15.86
CA THR A 175 -8.84 -22.47 16.07
C THR A 175 -7.95 -22.23 17.30
N ALA A 176 -7.55 -23.30 18.01
CA ALA A 176 -6.67 -23.22 19.17
C ALA A 176 -5.31 -22.59 18.87
N PRO A 177 -4.63 -22.90 17.75
CA PRO A 177 -3.40 -22.21 17.35
C PRO A 177 -3.60 -20.71 17.12
N TYR A 178 -4.77 -20.30 16.61
CA TYR A 178 -5.08 -18.90 16.40
C TYR A 178 -5.26 -18.15 17.73
N VAL A 179 -6.00 -18.74 18.67
CA VAL A 179 -6.20 -18.15 20.00
C VAL A 179 -4.86 -18.04 20.74
N GLU A 180 -4.03 -19.07 20.70
CA GLU A 180 -2.73 -19.06 21.37
C GLU A 180 -1.75 -18.05 20.74
N ASN A 181 -1.73 -17.94 19.41
CA ASN A 181 -0.90 -16.94 18.73
C ASN A 181 -1.33 -15.50 19.09
N LEU A 182 -2.65 -15.26 19.15
CA LEU A 182 -3.16 -13.97 19.62
C LEU A 182 -2.72 -13.68 21.07
N ARG A 183 -2.79 -14.68 21.96
CA ARG A 183 -2.32 -14.55 23.35
C ARG A 183 -0.82 -14.29 23.45
N ALA A 184 -0.01 -15.02 22.67
CA ALA A 184 1.43 -14.80 22.58
C ALA A 184 1.73 -13.35 22.16
N THR A 185 1.10 -12.88 21.08
CA THR A 185 1.25 -11.49 20.61
C THR A 185 0.85 -10.47 21.67
N MET A 186 -0.24 -10.71 22.41
CA MET A 186 -0.67 -9.82 23.49
C MET A 186 0.29 -9.81 24.68
N ARG A 187 0.96 -10.93 24.96
CA ARG A 187 2.03 -11.03 25.98
C ARG A 187 3.28 -10.28 25.53
N ASP A 188 3.68 -10.44 24.27
CA ASP A 188 4.84 -9.76 23.69
C ASP A 188 4.65 -8.23 23.70
N LEU A 189 3.44 -7.77 23.37
CA LEU A 189 3.03 -6.36 23.46
C LEU A 189 2.80 -5.88 24.90
N ARG A 190 2.95 -6.74 25.91
CA ARG A 190 2.76 -6.46 27.34
C ARG A 190 1.41 -5.80 27.65
N LEU A 191 0.35 -6.23 26.98
CA LEU A 191 -0.99 -5.64 27.14
C LEU A 191 -1.62 -6.00 28.50
N GLY A 192 -1.25 -7.13 29.11
CA GLY A 192 -1.69 -7.51 30.46
C GLY A 192 -3.10 -8.10 30.55
N PHE A 193 -3.72 -8.48 29.43
CA PHE A 193 -5.07 -9.06 29.39
C PHE A 193 -5.23 -10.16 28.31
N ASP A 194 -4.22 -11.01 28.10
CA ASP A 194 -4.24 -12.08 27.08
C ASP A 194 -5.39 -13.09 27.26
N ALA A 195 -5.82 -13.36 28.49
CA ALA A 195 -6.99 -14.21 28.78
C ALA A 195 -8.27 -13.71 28.09
N TRP A 196 -8.34 -12.42 27.71
CA TRP A 196 -9.43 -11.89 26.91
C TRP A 196 -9.59 -12.59 25.56
N ALA A 197 -8.51 -13.13 24.98
CA ALA A 197 -8.55 -13.86 23.71
C ALA A 197 -9.42 -15.13 23.77
N GLU A 198 -9.59 -15.75 24.95
CA GLU A 198 -10.35 -17.00 25.17
C GLU A 198 -11.88 -16.83 25.13
N TYR A 199 -12.37 -15.59 25.00
CA TYR A 199 -13.81 -15.30 24.99
C TYR A 199 -14.35 -14.97 23.59
N CYS A 200 -15.54 -15.47 23.27
CA CYS A 200 -16.24 -15.14 22.03
C CYS A 200 -16.65 -13.65 21.98
N PRO A 201 -16.86 -13.04 20.79
CA PRO A 201 -17.24 -11.63 20.65
C PRO A 201 -18.50 -11.22 21.42
N ARG A 202 -19.46 -12.15 21.61
CA ARG A 202 -20.66 -11.90 22.43
C ARG A 202 -20.29 -11.78 23.90
N CYS A 203 -19.55 -12.75 24.45
CA CYS A 203 -19.16 -12.76 25.85
C CYS A 203 -18.24 -11.58 26.20
N LYS A 204 -17.35 -11.18 25.28
CA LYS A 204 -16.52 -9.96 25.40
C LYS A 204 -17.39 -8.70 25.58
N ARG A 205 -18.42 -8.53 24.75
CA ARG A 205 -19.35 -7.40 24.87
C ARG A 205 -20.10 -7.39 26.22
N VAL A 206 -20.57 -8.54 26.67
CA VAL A 206 -21.26 -8.68 27.96
C VAL A 206 -20.32 -8.36 29.12
N LEU A 207 -19.11 -8.93 29.16
CA LEU A 207 -18.12 -8.69 30.21
C LEU A 207 -17.73 -7.21 30.30
N ARG A 208 -17.51 -6.56 29.15
CA ARG A 208 -17.25 -5.12 29.10
C ARG A 208 -18.44 -4.30 29.60
N GLY A 209 -19.66 -4.65 29.17
CA GLY A 209 -20.89 -3.99 29.61
C GLY A 209 -21.13 -4.13 31.12
N SER A 210 -20.94 -5.33 31.67
CA SER A 210 -21.06 -5.57 33.11
C SER A 210 -20.01 -4.82 33.93
N ALA A 211 -18.76 -4.77 33.45
CA ALA A 211 -17.70 -4.00 34.10
C ALA A 211 -17.99 -2.50 34.05
N TYR A 212 -18.47 -1.97 32.93
CA TYR A 212 -18.86 -0.57 32.80
C TYR A 212 -20.03 -0.21 33.73
N LEU A 213 -21.03 -1.07 33.83
CA LEU A 213 -22.15 -0.88 34.76
C LEU A 213 -21.68 -0.87 36.22
N SER A 214 -20.82 -1.81 36.61
CA SER A 214 -20.37 -1.95 38.01
C SER A 214 -19.34 -0.91 38.44
N GLN A 215 -18.50 -0.42 37.52
CA GLN A 215 -17.40 0.50 37.83
C GLN A 215 -17.73 1.97 37.51
N VAL A 216 -18.52 2.24 36.47
CA VAL A 216 -18.78 3.62 36.00
C VAL A 216 -20.21 4.05 36.32
N LYS A 217 -21.20 3.17 36.14
CA LYS A 217 -22.63 3.49 36.34
C LYS A 217 -23.23 2.83 37.58
N LYS A 218 -22.43 2.66 38.64
CA LYS A 218 -22.90 2.02 39.87
C LYS A 218 -24.02 2.87 40.50
N GLY A 219 -25.26 2.37 40.46
CA GLY A 219 -26.45 3.08 40.97
C GLY A 219 -27.35 3.72 39.90
N PHE A 220 -26.98 3.67 38.62
CA PHE A 220 -27.86 4.06 37.53
C PHE A 220 -28.83 2.89 37.25
N LYS A 221 -30.09 3.03 37.67
CA LYS A 221 -31.18 2.10 37.34
C LYS A 221 -31.80 2.46 35.99
#